data_AF-A2HVV5-F1
#
_entry.id   AF-A2HVV5-F1
#
_cell.length_a   1.000
_cell.length_b   1.000
_cell.length_c   1.000
_cell.angle_alpha   90.00
_cell.angle_beta   90.00
_cell.angle_gamma   90.00
#
_symmetry.space_group_name_H-M   'P 1'
#
loop_
_entity.id
_entity.type
_entity.pdbx_description
1 polymer ?
#
loop_
_entity_poly.entity_id
_entity_poly.type
_entity_poly.pdbx_seq_one_letter_code
_entity_poly.pdbx_strand_id
1 'polypeptide(L)'
;MFNLQTGPKEVFPYNYYSSVLLANDNRTGVISEACKFIHDADTFMKNIDSIKGCRIDENHFDLEKYSTFYCKQDVRILREGFVKFRNDLLKEFDLNVYDYVSICSIANKLFENRVYFPNGNLYDLSNKPREFISRCIQGGRCMLSDNMKQKSKKKLIADFDTVSLYPSAIARLYTLERIPKVLKDEMLSTEYLMRHLFDDDQ
;
A
#
# COMPACT_ATOMS: atom_id res chain seq x y z
N MET A 1 -4.16 -8.83 9.05
CA MET A 1 -4.53 -7.44 8.67
C MET A 1 -6.03 -7.25 8.50
N PHE A 2 -6.82 -8.22 8.01
CA PHE A 2 -8.30 -8.14 8.12
C PHE A 2 -8.97 -9.41 8.67
N ASN A 3 -8.21 -10.49 8.88
CA ASN A 3 -8.69 -11.79 9.38
C ASN A 3 -9.99 -12.27 8.70
N LEU A 4 -10.13 -11.95 7.41
CA LEU A 4 -11.26 -12.42 6.61
C LEU A 4 -11.17 -13.94 6.47
N GLN A 5 -12.33 -14.60 6.44
CA GLN A 5 -12.40 -16.00 6.05
C GLN A 5 -12.25 -16.08 4.52
N THR A 6 -11.00 -16.10 4.06
CA THR A 6 -10.66 -16.03 2.63
C THR A 6 -11.11 -17.25 1.83
N GLY A 7 -11.66 -18.29 2.47
CA GLY A 7 -12.06 -19.52 1.82
C GLY A 7 -10.85 -20.33 1.35
N PRO A 8 -11.03 -21.25 0.39
CA PRO A 8 -9.93 -22.05 -0.17
C PRO A 8 -8.89 -21.15 -0.84
N LYS A 9 -7.61 -21.55 -0.70
CA LYS A 9 -6.50 -20.87 -1.38
C LYS A 9 -6.68 -20.97 -2.88
N GLU A 10 -6.52 -19.85 -3.57
CA GLU A 10 -6.74 -19.79 -5.01
C GLU A 10 -5.43 -20.03 -5.77
N VAL A 11 -5.54 -20.70 -6.92
CA VAL A 11 -4.42 -20.96 -7.82
C VAL A 11 -4.95 -20.77 -9.24
N PHE A 12 -4.41 -19.79 -9.97
CA PHE A 12 -4.86 -19.51 -11.33
C PHE A 12 -3.68 -19.54 -12.31
N PRO A 13 -3.72 -20.39 -13.36
CA PRO A 13 -2.64 -20.51 -14.33
C PRO A 13 -2.74 -19.38 -15.38
N TYR A 14 -2.44 -18.14 -15.02
CA TYR A 14 -2.62 -16.95 -15.89
C TYR A 14 -2.03 -17.13 -17.29
N ASN A 15 -0.80 -17.64 -17.38
CA ASN A 15 -0.09 -17.81 -18.65
C ASN A 15 -0.65 -18.95 -19.53
N TYR A 16 -1.50 -19.82 -18.97
CA TYR A 16 -2.18 -20.87 -19.71
C TYR A 16 -3.38 -20.32 -20.50
N TYR A 17 -4.07 -19.32 -19.95
CA TYR A 17 -5.23 -18.68 -20.57
C TYR A 17 -4.79 -17.72 -21.70
N SER A 18 -4.53 -18.29 -22.88
CA SER A 18 -4.15 -17.54 -24.08
C SER A 18 -5.36 -17.22 -24.98
N SER A 19 -5.25 -16.19 -25.82
CA SER A 19 -6.26 -15.86 -26.82
C SER A 19 -6.57 -17.01 -27.77
N VAL A 20 -5.56 -17.83 -28.13
CA VAL A 20 -5.71 -19.01 -28.98
C VAL A 20 -6.53 -20.09 -28.27
N LEU A 21 -6.24 -20.35 -26.99
CA LEU A 21 -6.99 -21.33 -26.20
C LEU A 21 -8.45 -20.91 -26.01
N LEU A 22 -8.68 -19.62 -25.75
CA LEU A 22 -10.02 -19.06 -25.54
C LEU A 22 -10.83 -18.91 -26.83
N ALA A 23 -10.17 -18.84 -27.99
CA ALA A 23 -10.84 -18.82 -29.29
C ALA A 23 -11.38 -20.21 -29.71
N ASN A 24 -10.94 -21.29 -29.05
CA ASN A 24 -11.52 -22.61 -29.28
C ASN A 24 -12.87 -22.73 -28.53
N ASP A 25 -13.95 -22.96 -29.27
CA ASP A 25 -15.33 -23.01 -28.75
C ASP A 25 -15.59 -24.08 -27.67
N ASN A 26 -14.68 -25.06 -27.53
CA ASN A 26 -14.90 -26.19 -26.63
C ASN A 26 -14.71 -25.84 -25.14
N ARG A 27 -14.16 -24.67 -24.80
CA ARG A 27 -13.94 -24.19 -23.40
C ARG A 27 -13.22 -25.19 -22.49
N THR A 28 -12.50 -26.14 -23.08
CA THR A 28 -11.84 -27.25 -22.39
C THR A 28 -10.36 -26.96 -22.22
N GLY A 29 -9.87 -27.04 -20.98
CA GLY A 29 -8.46 -26.96 -20.63
C GLY A 29 -7.87 -28.33 -20.30
N VAL A 30 -6.59 -28.51 -20.58
CA VAL A 30 -5.79 -29.68 -20.25
C VAL A 30 -5.07 -29.42 -18.92
N ILE A 31 -5.35 -30.27 -17.92
CA ILE A 31 -4.85 -30.13 -16.55
C ILE A 31 -3.32 -30.15 -16.50
N SER A 32 -2.68 -31.10 -17.19
CA SER A 32 -1.22 -31.26 -17.17
C SER A 32 -0.49 -30.06 -17.78
N GLU A 33 -1.07 -29.42 -18.79
CA GLU A 33 -0.53 -28.20 -19.39
C GLU A 33 -0.72 -26.99 -18.47
N ALA A 34 -1.91 -26.85 -17.86
CA ALA A 34 -2.18 -25.79 -16.89
C ALA A 34 -1.24 -25.84 -15.67
N CYS A 35 -0.94 -27.05 -15.18
CA CYS A 35 -0.04 -27.28 -14.05
C CYS A 35 1.39 -26.77 -14.28
N LYS A 36 1.86 -26.61 -15.53
CA LYS A 36 3.19 -26.05 -15.84
C LYS A 36 3.30 -24.56 -15.49
N PHE A 37 2.18 -23.87 -15.35
CA PHE A 37 2.12 -22.43 -15.12
C PHE A 37 1.80 -22.06 -13.67
N ILE A 38 1.79 -23.03 -12.76
CA ILE A 38 1.45 -22.84 -11.35
C ILE A 38 2.43 -23.59 -10.45
N HIS A 39 2.59 -23.11 -9.22
CA HIS A 39 3.47 -23.75 -8.23
C HIS A 39 2.76 -24.76 -7.33
N ASP A 40 1.44 -24.66 -7.18
CA ASP A 40 0.64 -25.41 -6.21
C ASP A 40 -0.44 -26.25 -6.93
N ALA A 41 0.02 -27.36 -7.53
CA ALA A 41 -0.82 -28.26 -8.32
C ALA A 41 -1.89 -28.95 -7.46
N ASP A 42 -1.59 -29.29 -6.20
CA ASP A 42 -2.53 -29.96 -5.30
C ASP A 42 -3.75 -29.09 -5.02
N THR A 43 -3.54 -27.80 -4.76
CA THR A 43 -4.64 -26.84 -4.55
C THR A 43 -5.42 -26.60 -5.83
N PHE A 44 -4.74 -26.55 -6.98
CA PHE A 44 -5.40 -26.43 -8.28
C PHE A 44 -6.35 -27.60 -8.56
N MET A 45 -5.91 -28.84 -8.33
CA MET A 45 -6.72 -30.04 -8.49
C MET A 45 -7.92 -30.05 -7.54
N LYS A 46 -7.71 -29.75 -6.25
CA LYS A 46 -8.80 -29.63 -5.26
C LYS A 46 -9.83 -28.59 -5.69
N ASN A 47 -9.39 -27.46 -6.22
CA ASN A 47 -10.28 -26.42 -6.70
C ASN A 47 -11.12 -26.91 -7.88
N ILE A 48 -10.51 -27.56 -8.88
CA ILE A 48 -11.23 -28.15 -10.03
C ILE A 48 -12.31 -29.14 -9.55
N ASP A 49 -11.96 -30.02 -8.62
CA ASP A 49 -12.88 -31.05 -8.12
C ASP A 49 -14.01 -30.45 -7.24
N SER A 50 -13.74 -29.34 -6.56
CA SER A 50 -14.73 -28.66 -5.71
C SER A 50 -15.79 -27.87 -6.49
N ILE A 51 -15.47 -27.44 -7.72
CA ILE A 51 -16.38 -26.62 -8.54
C ILE A 51 -17.30 -27.55 -9.33
N LYS A 52 -18.60 -27.44 -9.07
CA LYS A 52 -19.63 -28.27 -9.73
C LYS A 52 -19.52 -28.21 -11.25
N GLY A 53 -19.23 -29.35 -11.86
CA GLY A 53 -19.13 -29.50 -13.32
C GLY A 53 -17.89 -28.85 -13.95
N CYS A 54 -16.88 -28.50 -13.15
CA CYS A 54 -15.60 -28.00 -13.65
C CYS A 54 -14.67 -29.13 -14.08
N ARG A 55 -14.62 -30.24 -13.34
CA ARG A 55 -13.95 -31.45 -13.81
C ARG A 55 -14.76 -32.06 -14.96
N ILE A 56 -14.13 -32.19 -16.13
CA ILE A 56 -14.77 -32.82 -17.31
C ILE A 56 -14.43 -34.31 -17.32
N ASP A 57 -13.15 -34.64 -17.20
CA ASP A 57 -12.62 -36.01 -17.15
C ASP A 57 -11.27 -36.04 -16.40
N GLU A 58 -10.55 -37.16 -16.44
CA GLU A 58 -9.25 -37.32 -15.77
C GLU A 58 -8.17 -36.31 -16.20
N ASN A 59 -8.23 -35.79 -17.43
CA ASN A 59 -7.20 -34.91 -18.00
C ASN A 59 -7.70 -33.49 -18.26
N HIS A 60 -9.01 -33.25 -18.21
CA HIS A 60 -9.62 -32.00 -18.65
C HIS A 60 -10.49 -31.32 -17.61
N PHE A 61 -10.56 -29.99 -17.73
CA PHE A 61 -11.40 -29.13 -16.92
C PHE A 61 -12.04 -28.01 -17.76
N ASP A 62 -13.11 -27.42 -17.26
CA ASP A 62 -13.83 -26.32 -17.89
C ASP A 62 -13.17 -24.97 -17.54
N LEU A 63 -12.62 -24.30 -18.56
CA LEU A 63 -11.91 -23.02 -18.42
C LEU A 63 -12.82 -21.90 -17.93
N GLU A 64 -14.06 -21.85 -18.42
CA GLU A 64 -14.99 -20.78 -18.09
C GLU A 64 -15.50 -20.91 -16.66
N LYS A 65 -15.85 -22.13 -16.23
CA LYS A 65 -16.29 -22.37 -14.84
C LYS A 65 -15.17 -22.09 -13.84
N TYR A 66 -13.93 -22.50 -14.15
CA TYR A 66 -12.79 -22.26 -13.28
C TYR A 66 -12.47 -20.76 -13.17
N SER A 67 -12.38 -20.06 -14.30
CA SER A 67 -12.16 -18.60 -14.30
C SER A 67 -13.30 -17.83 -13.66
N THR A 68 -14.56 -18.23 -13.87
CA THR A 68 -15.71 -17.63 -13.20
C THR A 68 -15.64 -17.80 -11.68
N PHE A 69 -15.24 -18.97 -11.20
CA PHE A 69 -15.05 -19.21 -9.76
C PHE A 69 -13.98 -18.27 -9.19
N TYR A 70 -12.81 -18.20 -9.86
CA TYR A 70 -11.70 -17.35 -9.45
C TYR A 70 -12.09 -15.86 -9.43
N CYS A 71 -12.68 -15.34 -10.52
CA CYS A 71 -13.11 -13.94 -10.58
C CYS A 71 -14.19 -13.59 -9.53
N LYS A 72 -15.12 -14.52 -9.23
CA LYS A 72 -16.11 -14.32 -8.17
C LYS A 72 -15.45 -14.19 -6.80
N GLN A 73 -14.41 -14.99 -6.56
CA GLN A 73 -13.71 -15.02 -5.29
C GLN A 73 -12.83 -13.77 -5.11
N ASP A 74 -12.14 -13.28 -6.14
CA ASP A 74 -11.44 -11.99 -6.15
C ASP A 74 -12.38 -10.82 -5.78
N VAL A 75 -13.52 -10.71 -6.47
CA VAL A 75 -14.51 -9.64 -6.22
C VAL A 75 -15.14 -9.79 -4.83
N ARG A 76 -15.36 -11.03 -4.37
CA ARG A 76 -15.86 -11.31 -3.02
C ARG A 76 -14.88 -10.83 -1.95
N ILE A 77 -13.60 -11.21 -2.05
CA ILE A 77 -12.56 -10.79 -1.09
C ILE A 77 -12.42 -9.28 -1.08
N LEU A 78 -12.39 -8.65 -2.26
CA LEU A 78 -12.32 -7.19 -2.37
C LEU A 78 -13.49 -6.53 -1.66
N ARG A 79 -14.73 -7.00 -1.89
CA ARG A 79 -15.93 -6.49 -1.25
C ARG A 79 -15.90 -6.70 0.27
N GLU A 80 -15.60 -7.90 0.73
CA GLU A 80 -15.53 -8.23 2.16
C GLU A 80 -14.46 -7.40 2.89
N GLY A 81 -13.28 -7.26 2.28
CA GLY A 81 -12.20 -6.42 2.80
C GLY A 81 -12.56 -4.95 2.85
N PHE A 82 -13.19 -4.42 1.80
CA PHE A 82 -13.65 -3.04 1.76
C PHE A 82 -14.73 -2.76 2.82
N VAL A 83 -15.71 -3.66 2.97
CA VAL A 83 -16.75 -3.54 4.00
C VAL A 83 -16.14 -3.56 5.40
N LYS A 84 -15.19 -4.46 5.65
CA LYS A 84 -14.49 -4.51 6.93
C LYS A 84 -13.70 -3.22 7.19
N PHE A 85 -12.92 -2.76 6.22
CA PHE A 85 -12.17 -1.52 6.31
C PHE A 85 -13.07 -0.32 6.61
N ARG A 86 -14.22 -0.23 5.93
CA ARG A 86 -15.23 0.80 6.20
C ARG A 86 -15.77 0.72 7.62
N ASN A 87 -16.15 -0.46 8.08
CA ASN A 87 -16.72 -0.63 9.42
C ASN A 87 -15.69 -0.30 10.51
N ASP A 88 -14.43 -0.70 10.31
CA ASP A 88 -13.34 -0.38 11.23
C ASP A 88 -13.12 1.15 11.28
N LEU A 89 -13.10 1.85 10.14
CA LEU A 89 -12.96 3.32 10.13
C LEU A 89 -14.16 4.05 10.74
N LEU A 90 -15.39 3.61 10.46
CA LEU A 90 -16.59 4.15 11.09
C LEU A 90 -16.52 4.00 12.62
N LYS A 91 -16.09 2.82 13.09
CA LYS A 91 -15.99 2.52 14.53
C LYS A 91 -14.91 3.34 15.23
N GLU A 92 -13.72 3.44 14.65
CA GLU A 92 -12.55 4.04 15.32
C GLU A 92 -12.47 5.56 15.14
N PHE A 93 -13.01 6.08 14.04
CA PHE A 93 -12.82 7.48 13.64
C PHE A 93 -14.10 8.23 13.29
N ASP A 94 -15.26 7.57 13.26
CA ASP A 94 -16.53 8.15 12.79
C ASP A 94 -16.43 8.72 11.37
N LEU A 95 -15.66 8.05 10.51
CA LEU A 95 -15.47 8.42 9.10
C LEU A 95 -15.99 7.31 8.19
N ASN A 96 -16.86 7.69 7.25
CA ASN A 96 -17.35 6.77 6.23
C ASN A 96 -16.46 6.80 4.99
N VAL A 97 -15.88 5.66 4.62
CA VAL A 97 -14.97 5.53 3.46
C VAL A 97 -15.61 6.00 2.16
N TYR A 98 -16.92 5.84 2.00
CA TYR A 98 -17.61 6.24 0.76
C TYR A 98 -17.58 7.75 0.50
N ASP A 99 -17.30 8.57 1.51
CA ASP A 99 -17.25 10.02 1.37
C ASP A 99 -15.90 10.51 0.82
N TYR A 100 -14.94 9.60 0.62
CA TYR A 100 -13.57 9.92 0.23
C TYR A 100 -13.09 9.05 -0.93
N VAL A 101 -12.35 9.68 -1.85
CA VAL A 101 -11.79 8.99 -3.03
C VAL A 101 -10.51 8.20 -2.73
N SER A 102 -9.81 8.53 -1.65
CA SER A 102 -8.50 7.94 -1.33
C SER A 102 -8.24 7.84 0.18
N ILE A 103 -7.33 6.94 0.56
CA ILE A 103 -6.82 6.83 1.93
C ILE A 103 -6.18 8.13 2.42
N CYS A 104 -5.53 8.88 1.51
CA CYS A 104 -4.91 10.17 1.85
C CYS A 104 -5.98 11.20 2.23
N SER A 105 -7.12 11.21 1.54
CA SER A 105 -8.24 12.10 1.86
C SER A 105 -8.87 11.74 3.22
N ILE A 106 -9.00 10.45 3.53
CA ILE A 106 -9.48 9.97 4.84
C ILE A 106 -8.50 10.39 5.95
N ALA A 107 -7.20 10.14 5.75
CA ALA A 107 -6.17 10.53 6.70
C ALA A 107 -6.16 12.04 6.92
N ASN A 108 -6.17 12.83 5.85
CA ASN A 108 -6.24 14.29 5.95
C ASN A 108 -7.46 14.74 6.75
N LYS A 109 -8.63 14.14 6.51
CA LYS A 109 -9.84 14.48 7.28
C LYS A 109 -9.71 14.13 8.76
N LEU A 110 -9.09 13.00 9.07
CA LEU A 110 -8.80 12.63 10.45
C LEU A 110 -7.87 13.65 11.12
N PHE A 111 -6.82 14.08 10.43
CA PHE A 111 -5.90 15.12 10.90
C PHE A 111 -6.58 16.48 11.04
N GLU A 112 -7.43 16.88 10.10
CA GLU A 112 -8.26 18.09 10.22
C GLU A 112 -9.04 18.10 11.53
N ASN A 113 -9.79 17.03 11.78
CA ASN A 113 -10.70 16.92 12.93
C ASN A 113 -9.94 16.82 14.26
N ARG A 114 -8.82 16.11 14.30
CA ARG A 114 -8.12 15.78 15.56
C ARG A 114 -6.89 16.63 15.85
N VAL A 115 -6.29 17.23 14.82
CA VAL A 115 -5.00 17.94 14.93
C VAL A 115 -5.12 19.36 14.41
N TYR A 116 -5.49 19.57 13.15
CA TYR A 116 -5.36 20.89 12.53
C TYR A 116 -6.32 21.92 13.10
N PHE A 117 -7.61 21.62 13.16
CA PHE A 117 -8.59 22.56 13.73
C PHE A 117 -8.42 22.73 15.24
N PRO A 118 -8.20 21.68 16.04
CA PRO A 118 -7.95 21.83 17.48
C PRO A 118 -6.66 22.59 17.83
N ASN A 119 -5.61 22.53 17.00
CA ASN A 119 -4.35 23.23 17.26
C ASN A 119 -4.53 24.76 17.27
N GLY A 120 -5.35 25.32 16.38
CA GLY A 120 -5.68 26.76 16.33
C GLY A 120 -4.57 27.70 15.83
N ASN A 121 -3.34 27.22 15.66
CA ASN A 121 -2.19 28.00 15.17
C ASN A 121 -1.73 27.58 13.77
N LEU A 122 -2.49 26.75 13.06
CA LEU A 122 -2.19 26.33 11.69
C LEU A 122 -2.94 27.21 10.68
N TYR A 123 -2.26 27.54 9.59
CA TYR A 123 -2.76 28.44 8.55
C TYR A 123 -2.49 27.86 7.17
N ASP A 124 -3.44 28.03 6.25
CA ASP A 124 -3.24 27.66 4.85
C ASP A 124 -2.17 28.56 4.21
N LEU A 125 -1.18 27.92 3.59
CA LEU A 125 -0.13 28.62 2.85
C LEU A 125 -0.54 28.82 1.39
N SER A 126 -0.41 30.04 0.88
CA SER A 126 -0.65 30.37 -0.51
C SER A 126 0.53 31.11 -1.15
N ASN A 127 0.57 31.17 -2.49
CA ASN A 127 1.51 31.96 -3.28
C ASN A 127 2.99 31.73 -2.92
N LYS A 128 3.73 32.81 -2.65
CA LYS A 128 5.19 32.81 -2.50
C LYS A 128 5.69 32.03 -1.29
N PRO A 129 5.12 32.18 -0.07
CA PRO A 129 5.48 31.32 1.06
C PRO A 129 5.28 29.82 0.77
N ARG A 130 4.15 29.44 0.16
CA ARG A 130 3.89 28.04 -0.22
C ARG A 130 4.92 27.52 -1.21
N GLU A 131 5.21 28.29 -2.25
CA GLU A 131 6.20 27.94 -3.28
C GLU A 131 7.59 27.76 -2.64
N PHE A 132 8.01 28.70 -1.80
CA PHE A 132 9.31 28.64 -1.12
C PHE A 132 9.43 27.41 -0.22
N ILE A 133 8.47 27.19 0.69
CA ILE A 133 8.48 26.07 1.63
C ILE A 133 8.44 24.72 0.88
N SER A 134 7.67 24.63 -0.21
CA SER A 134 7.59 23.38 -0.99
C SER A 134 8.93 22.93 -1.57
N ARG A 135 9.85 23.87 -1.87
CA ARG A 135 11.20 23.56 -2.36
C ARG A 135 12.11 22.98 -1.26
N CYS A 136 11.75 23.18 0.00
CA CYS A 136 12.48 22.65 1.16
C CYS A 136 12.00 21.24 1.57
N ILE A 137 10.88 20.76 1.02
CA ILE A 137 10.35 19.43 1.34
C ILE A 137 11.18 18.37 0.61
N GLN A 138 11.83 17.49 1.38
CA GLN A 138 12.58 16.35 0.88
C GLN A 138 11.98 15.04 1.37
N GLY A 139 12.07 13.99 0.56
CA GLY A 139 11.57 12.66 0.90
C GLY A 139 12.53 11.85 1.76
N GLY A 140 12.24 10.54 1.89
CA GLY A 140 13.11 9.60 2.59
C GLY A 140 14.50 9.48 1.93
N ARG A 141 15.54 9.35 2.76
CA ARG A 141 16.90 9.16 2.30
C ARG A 141 17.12 7.70 1.89
N CYS A 142 17.51 7.48 0.63
CA CYS A 142 17.95 6.18 0.15
C CYS A 142 19.42 6.28 -0.29
N MET A 143 20.31 5.55 0.38
CA MET A 143 21.75 5.62 0.13
C MET A 143 22.42 4.25 0.22
N LEU A 144 23.53 4.11 -0.48
CA LEU A 144 24.49 3.01 -0.30
C LEU A 144 25.70 3.52 0.46
N SER A 145 26.39 2.64 1.17
CA SER A 145 27.72 2.97 1.72
C SER A 145 28.61 3.46 0.57
N ASP A 146 29.23 4.62 0.77
CA ASP A 146 30.15 5.26 -0.16
C ASP A 146 29.56 5.52 -1.55
N ASN A 147 28.22 5.50 -1.68
CA ASN A 147 27.51 5.56 -2.96
C ASN A 147 27.95 4.47 -3.97
N MET A 148 28.46 3.34 -3.48
CA MET A 148 28.91 2.22 -4.32
C MET A 148 28.06 0.97 -4.10
N LYS A 149 27.90 0.17 -5.17
CA LYS A 149 27.19 -1.11 -5.12
C LYS A 149 27.89 -2.10 -4.20
N GLN A 150 27.20 -2.50 -3.14
CA GLN A 150 27.70 -3.47 -2.17
C GLN A 150 27.42 -4.91 -2.63
N LYS A 151 28.38 -5.81 -2.43
CA LYS A 151 28.22 -7.26 -2.66
C LYS A 151 28.78 -8.02 -1.47
N SER A 152 27.93 -8.71 -0.71
CA SER A 152 28.38 -9.62 0.35
C SER A 152 28.17 -11.07 -0.09
N LYS A 153 29.23 -11.87 -0.08
CA LYS A 153 29.16 -13.34 -0.28
C LYS A 153 29.42 -14.13 1.00
N LYS A 154 29.99 -13.50 2.04
CA LYS A 154 30.49 -14.18 3.25
C LYS A 154 30.18 -13.44 4.56
N LYS A 155 29.70 -12.18 4.51
CA LYS A 155 29.35 -11.43 5.72
C LYS A 155 27.87 -11.60 6.03
N LEU A 156 27.56 -11.85 7.29
CA LEU A 156 26.21 -11.75 7.83
C LEU A 156 25.75 -10.28 7.72
N ILE A 157 24.52 -10.09 7.24
CA ILE A 157 23.88 -8.78 7.14
C ILE A 157 22.86 -8.72 8.28
N ALA A 158 22.94 -7.68 9.10
CA ALA A 158 21.88 -7.31 10.03
C ALA A 158 21.08 -6.18 9.38
N ASP A 159 19.77 -6.36 9.28
CA ASP A 159 18.85 -5.35 8.78
C ASP A 159 18.12 -4.73 9.96
N PHE A 160 18.15 -3.39 10.04
CA PHE A 160 17.51 -2.62 11.10
C PHE A 160 16.46 -1.72 10.48
N ASP A 161 15.21 -1.92 10.84
CA ASP A 161 14.10 -1.10 10.42
C ASP A 161 13.47 -0.37 11.62
N THR A 162 13.11 0.89 11.42
CA THR A 162 12.52 1.70 12.49
C THR A 162 11.01 1.49 12.51
N VAL A 163 10.47 1.14 13.68
CA VAL A 163 9.02 0.93 13.86
C VAL A 163 8.28 2.26 13.67
N SER A 164 7.49 2.37 12.59
CA SER A 164 6.64 3.54 12.30
C SER A 164 7.42 4.87 12.37
N LEU A 165 8.48 4.99 11.56
CA LEU A 165 9.40 6.14 11.58
C LEU A 165 8.67 7.50 11.54
N TYR A 166 7.82 7.75 10.55
CA TYR A 166 7.12 9.04 10.43
C TYR A 166 6.14 9.33 11.58
N PRO A 167 5.25 8.39 11.99
CA PRO A 167 4.43 8.60 13.19
C PRO A 167 5.26 8.87 14.45
N SER A 168 6.37 8.15 14.63
CA SER A 168 7.27 8.34 15.77
C SER A 168 7.94 9.72 15.73
N ALA A 169 8.33 10.20 14.54
CA ALA A 169 8.89 11.53 14.36
C ALA A 169 7.85 12.62 14.65
N ILE A 170 6.62 12.48 14.13
CA ILE A 170 5.51 13.42 14.41
C ILE A 170 5.20 13.49 15.91
N ALA A 171 5.29 12.36 16.62
CA ALA A 171 5.03 12.29 18.06
C ALA A 171 6.16 12.87 18.93
N ARG A 172 7.40 12.90 18.42
CA ARG A 172 8.60 13.28 19.19
C ARG A 172 9.12 14.67 18.86
N LEU A 173 9.13 15.04 17.58
CA LEU A 173 9.74 16.27 17.09
C LEU A 173 8.75 17.42 17.15
N TYR A 174 9.25 18.63 17.42
CA TYR A 174 8.45 19.83 17.27
C TYR A 174 8.02 20.05 15.82
N THR A 175 6.72 20.20 15.60
CA THR A 175 6.14 20.54 14.29
C THR A 175 5.90 22.04 14.20
N LEU A 176 6.39 22.66 13.13
CA LEU A 176 6.31 24.11 12.95
C LEU A 176 4.85 24.57 12.82
N GLU A 177 4.48 25.58 13.62
CA GLU A 177 3.18 26.26 13.60
C GLU A 177 3.33 27.77 13.35
N ARG A 178 2.20 28.46 13.16
CA ARG A 178 2.08 29.92 12.95
C ARG A 178 2.51 30.42 11.57
N ILE A 179 2.35 31.73 11.38
CA ILE A 179 2.64 32.43 10.12
C ILE A 179 4.17 32.56 9.97
N PRO A 180 4.75 32.11 8.83
CA PRO A 180 6.18 32.24 8.58
C PRO A 180 6.60 33.71 8.50
N LYS A 181 7.78 34.03 9.03
CA LYS A 181 8.37 35.37 9.00
C LYS A 181 9.58 35.39 8.08
N VAL A 182 9.73 36.47 7.32
CA VAL A 182 10.92 36.70 6.49
C VAL A 182 12.11 36.97 7.42
N LEU A 183 13.22 36.30 7.15
CA LEU A 183 14.47 36.53 7.87
C LEU A 183 14.97 37.95 7.63
N LYS A 184 15.53 38.57 8.66
CA LYS A 184 16.17 39.88 8.56
C LYS A 184 17.61 39.73 8.08
N ASP A 185 18.21 40.81 7.58
CA ASP A 185 19.56 40.77 7.00
C ASP A 185 20.63 40.23 7.98
N GLU A 186 20.51 40.55 9.27
CA GLU A 186 21.41 40.03 10.31
C GLU A 186 21.32 38.51 10.51
N MET A 187 20.17 37.91 10.14
CA MET A 187 19.90 36.47 10.28
C MET A 187 20.41 35.66 9.07
N LEU A 188 20.86 36.32 8.00
CA LEU A 188 21.29 35.66 6.77
C LEU A 188 22.75 35.15 6.85
N SER A 189 23.46 35.42 7.95
CA SER A 189 24.81 34.90 8.14
C SER A 189 24.81 33.41 8.50
N THR A 190 25.77 32.66 7.94
CA THR A 190 25.95 31.23 8.24
C THR A 190 26.12 30.98 9.75
N GLU A 191 26.84 31.86 10.44
CA GLU A 191 27.05 31.76 11.89
C GLU A 191 25.74 31.88 12.66
N TYR A 192 24.87 32.83 12.28
CA TYR A 192 23.55 32.97 12.90
C TYR A 192 22.70 31.72 12.68
N LEU A 193 22.61 31.25 11.43
CA LEU A 193 21.81 30.07 11.08
C LEU A 193 22.27 28.83 11.84
N MET A 194 23.58 28.55 11.87
CA MET A 194 24.14 27.36 12.55
C MET A 194 23.93 27.41 14.07
N ARG A 195 23.92 28.60 14.69
CA ARG A 195 23.66 28.76 16.12
C ARG A 195 22.19 28.63 16.53
N HIS A 196 21.27 28.72 15.57
CA HIS A 196 19.83 28.72 15.81
C HIS A 196 19.12 27.59 15.03
N LEU A 197 19.85 26.51 14.70
CA LEU A 197 19.21 25.27 14.27
C LEU A 197 18.47 24.65 15.47
N PHE A 198 17.36 23.96 15.19
CA PHE A 198 16.68 23.17 16.21
C PHE A 198 17.62 22.08 16.71
N ASP A 199 17.73 21.92 18.03
CA ASP A 199 18.39 20.77 18.63
C ASP A 199 17.55 19.51 18.37
N ASP A 200 18.19 18.35 18.21
CA ASP A 200 17.52 17.07 17.88
C ASP A 200 16.44 16.66 18.93
N ASP A 201 16.46 17.27 20.12
CA ASP A 201 15.56 17.03 21.24
C ASP A 201 14.49 18.12 21.44
N GLN A 202 14.37 19.10 20.54
CA GLN A 202 13.35 20.17 20.58
C GLN A 202 12.08 19.85 19.78
#